data_AF-A0A6N3R1V4-F1
#
_entry.id   AF-A0A6N3R1V4-F1
#
_cell.length_a   1.000
_cell.length_b   1.000
_cell.length_c   1.000
_cell.angle_alpha   90.00
_cell.angle_beta   90.00
_cell.angle_gamma   90.00
#
_symmetry.space_group_name_H-M   'P 1'
#
loop_
_entity.id
_entity.type
_entity.pdbx_description
1 polymer ?
#
loop_
_entity_poly.entity_id
_entity_poly.type
_entity_poly.pdbx_seq_one_letter_code
_entity_poly.pdbx_strand_id
1 'polypeptide(L)' 'MMKKSILAFLLLTSSAAALAAPQVITVSRFEVGKDKWAFNREEVMLTCRPGNALYVINPR' A
#
# COMPACT_ATOMS: atom_id res chain seq x y z
N MET A 1 -34.20 -15.08 5.15
CA MET A 1 -32.82 -15.21 5.70
C MET A 1 -31.73 -15.31 4.62
N MET A 2 -31.78 -16.29 3.72
CA MET A 2 -30.63 -16.69 2.87
C MET A 2 -30.03 -15.60 1.96
N LYS A 3 -30.85 -14.75 1.35
CA LYS A 3 -30.40 -13.69 0.42
C LYS A 3 -29.52 -12.61 1.06
N LYS A 4 -29.72 -12.29 2.36
CA LYS A 4 -28.83 -11.35 3.08
C LYS A 4 -27.48 -11.99 3.40
N SER A 5 -27.46 -13.28 3.74
CA SER A 5 -26.23 -14.03 4.01
C SER A 5 -25.38 -14.23 2.74
N ILE A 6 -25.99 -14.51 1.60
CA ILE A 6 -25.28 -14.64 0.31
C ILE A 6 -24.61 -13.31 -0.07
N LEU A 7 -25.32 -12.19 0.08
CA LEU A 7 -24.76 -10.87 -0.19
C LEU A 7 -23.60 -10.54 0.77
N ALA A 8 -23.73 -10.86 2.05
CA ALA A 8 -22.65 -10.66 3.03
C ALA A 8 -21.42 -11.51 2.70
N PHE A 9 -21.60 -12.76 2.27
CA PHE A 9 -20.51 -13.64 1.86
C PHE A 9 -19.82 -13.11 0.60
N LEU A 10 -20.59 -12.65 -0.39
CA LEU A 10 -20.05 -12.06 -1.62
C LEU A 10 -19.23 -10.80 -1.32
N LEU A 11 -19.75 -9.92 -0.47
CA LEU A 11 -19.03 -8.73 -0.01
C LEU A 11 -17.73 -9.09 0.74
N LEU A 12 -17.78 -10.08 1.64
CA LEU A 12 -16.61 -10.53 2.39
C LEU A 12 -15.51 -11.09 1.47
N THR A 13 -15.88 -11.86 0.43
CA THR A 13 -14.90 -12.39 -0.55
C THR A 13 -14.25 -11.29 -1.38
N SER A 14 -14.97 -10.21 -1.68
CA SER A 14 -14.41 -9.08 -2.44
C SER A 14 -13.36 -8.29 -1.67
N SER A 15 -13.42 -8.28 -0.33
CA SER A 15 -12.43 -7.59 0.51
C SER A 15 -11.05 -8.26 0.52
N ALA A 16 -10.95 -9.53 0.14
CA ALA A 16 -9.66 -10.25 0.09
C ALA A 16 -8.68 -9.65 -0.93
N ALA A 17 -9.19 -9.02 -1.99
CA ALA A 17 -8.35 -8.36 -3.01
C ALA A 17 -7.58 -7.15 -2.44
N ALA A 18 -8.13 -6.46 -1.43
CA ALA A 18 -7.45 -5.33 -0.79
C ALA A 18 -6.26 -5.78 0.07
N LEU A 19 -6.34 -6.95 0.71
CA LEU A 19 -5.25 -7.53 1.51
C LEU A 19 -4.12 -8.08 0.64
N ALA A 20 -4.43 -8.55 -0.57
CA ALA A 20 -3.45 -9.07 -1.52
C ALA A 20 -2.80 -7.98 -2.39
N ALA A 21 -3.30 -6.73 -2.33
CA ALA A 21 -2.70 -5.63 -3.02
C ALA A 21 -1.26 -5.40 -2.50
N PRO A 22 -0.29 -5.09 -3.39
CA PRO A 22 1.03 -4.66 -2.96
C PRO A 22 0.88 -3.54 -1.94
N GLN A 23 1.48 -3.73 -0.76
CA GLN A 23 1.42 -2.74 0.31
C GLN A 23 2.06 -1.47 -0.25
N VAL A 24 1.26 -0.42 -0.49
CA VAL A 24 1.79 0.89 -0.89
C VAL A 24 1.73 1.77 0.34
N ILE A 25 2.91 2.25 0.76
CA ILE A 25 3.02 3.20 1.85
C ILE A 25 3.51 4.53 1.31
N THR A 26 2.91 5.61 1.75
CA THR A 26 3.42 6.96 1.49
C THR A 26 4.35 7.34 2.63
N VAL A 27 5.55 7.81 2.30
CA VAL A 27 6.52 8.31 3.28
C VAL A 27 6.96 9.71 2.89
N SER A 28 7.14 10.56 3.90
CA SER A 28 7.56 11.94 3.74
C SER A 28 8.92 12.22 4.36
N ARG A 29 9.63 13.19 3.76
CA ARG A 29 10.85 13.79 4.29
C ARG A 29 10.67 14.31 5.72
N PHE A 30 9.49 14.83 6.04
CA PHE A 30 9.20 15.34 7.38
C PHE A 30 9.23 14.23 8.43
N GLU A 31 8.73 13.04 8.10
CA GLU A 31 8.68 11.89 9.00
C GLU A 31 10.06 11.25 9.18
N VAL A 32 10.83 11.12 8.09
CA VAL A 32 12.15 10.47 8.08
C VAL A 32 13.26 11.38 8.58
N GLY A 33 13.11 12.69 8.40
CA GLY A 33 14.11 13.71 8.69
C GLY A 33 15.04 13.98 7.51
N LYS A 34 15.41 15.25 7.36
CA LYS A 34 16.18 15.79 6.22
C LYS A 34 17.52 15.08 5.99
N ASP A 35 18.24 14.71 7.04
CA ASP A 35 19.60 14.15 6.93
C ASP A 35 19.60 12.68 6.48
N LYS A 36 18.46 11.99 6.63
CA LYS A 36 18.28 10.58 6.24
C LYS A 36 17.46 10.42 4.96
N TRP A 37 17.03 11.53 4.37
CA TRP A 37 16.13 11.51 3.22
C TRP A 37 16.90 11.34 1.91
N ALA A 38 16.60 10.26 1.19
CA ALA A 38 17.33 9.85 -0.01
C ALA A 38 16.70 10.31 -1.33
N PHE A 39 15.51 10.94 -1.29
CA PHE A 39 14.76 11.30 -2.49
C PHE A 39 14.79 12.80 -2.75
N ASN A 40 14.64 13.18 -4.03
CA ASN A 40 14.54 14.59 -4.41
C ASN A 40 13.17 15.19 -4.06
N ARG A 41 12.10 14.37 -4.15
CA ARG A 41 10.75 14.75 -3.73
C ARG A 41 10.64 14.79 -2.21
N GLU A 42 9.74 15.63 -1.71
CA GLU A 42 9.41 15.65 -0.28
C GLU A 42 8.61 14.44 0.18
N GLU A 43 7.90 13.77 -0.74
CA GLU A 43 7.07 12.61 -0.44
C GLU A 43 7.17 11.60 -1.59
N VAL A 44 7.27 10.32 -1.24
CA VAL A 44 7.27 9.21 -2.19
C VAL A 44 6.39 8.07 -1.72
N MET A 45 5.90 7.29 -2.67
CA MET A 45 5.16 6.07 -2.42
C MET A 45 6.10 4.88 -2.62
N LEU A 46 6.15 4.01 -1.61
CA LEU A 46 6.95 2.80 -1.59
C LEU A 46 6.06 1.57 -1.72
N THR A 47 6.53 0.57 -2.46
CA THR A 47 5.88 -0.74 -2.55
C THR A 47 6.86 -1.87 -2.29
N CYS A 48 6.45 -2.86 -1.50
CA CYS A 48 7.23 -4.07 -1.29
C CYS A 48 6.94 -5.08 -2.40
N ARG A 49 8.00 -5.56 -3.06
CA ARG A 49 7.94 -6.60 -4.11
C ARG A 49 8.55 -7.92 -3.62
N PRO A 50 8.32 -9.03 -4.36
CA PRO A 50 8.95 -10.32 -4.04
C PRO A 50 10.46 -10.19 -3.84
N GLY A 51 10.99 -10.89 -2.84
CA GLY A 51 12.39 -10.75 -2.41
C GLY A 51 12.62 -9.65 -1.38
N ASN A 52 11.57 -9.13 -0.73
CA ASN A 52 11.64 -8.07 0.30
C ASN A 52 12.29 -6.77 -0.20
N ALA A 53 12.17 -6.50 -1.50
CA ALA A 53 12.72 -5.31 -2.12
C ALA A 53 11.69 -4.17 -2.12
N LEU A 54 12.11 -2.99 -1.68
CA LEU A 54 11.29 -1.77 -1.67
C LEU A 54 11.54 -0.95 -2.94
N TYR A 55 10.45 -0.61 -3.63
CA TYR A 55 10.47 0.18 -4.86
C TYR A 55 9.75 1.50 -4.67
N VAL A 56 10.32 2.58 -5.19
CA VAL A 56 9.65 3.87 -5.31
C VAL A 56 8.83 3.90 -6.59
N ILE A 57 7.53 4.17 -6.51
CA ILE A 57 6.65 4.20 -7.69
C ILE A 57 6.54 5.59 -8.33
N ASN A 58 6.89 6.66 -7.61
CA ASN A 58 6.85 8.04 -8.08
C ASN A 58 8.17 8.80 -7.84
N PRO A 59 9.31 8.34 -8.41
CA PRO A 59 10.64 8.75 -7.96
C PRO A 59 11.15 10.13 -8.44
N ARG A 60 10.42 10.81 -9.34
CA ARG A 60 10.93 11.94 -10.15
C ARG A 60 10.75 13.31 -9.50
#